data_AF-A0A5C5UTX4-F1
#
_entry.id   AF-A0A5C5UTX4-F1
#
_cell.length_a   1.000
_cell.length_b   1.000
_cell.length_c   1.000
_cell.angle_alpha   90.00
_cell.angle_beta   90.00
_cell.angle_gamma   90.00
#
_symmetry.space_group_name_H-M   'P 1'
#
loop_
_entity.id
_entity.type
_entity.pdbx_description
1 polymer ?
#
loop_
_entity_poly.entity_id
_entity_poly.type
_entity_poly.pdbx_seq_one_letter_code
_entity_poly.pdbx_strand_id
1 'polypeptide(L)'
;MSSRTLPAPAETPPARRGTFDAKASRVRRVEIQASHNLLERNHGAALDAMEAAERDRLALYVFGSEESVRLGRQHAPDLYRIALLSALATGKQP
;
A
#
# COMPACT_ATOMS: atom_id res chain seq x y z
N MET A 1 -0.30 -52.54 39.06
CA MET A 1 -0.70 -51.14 39.33
C MET A 1 0.31 -50.24 38.64
N SER A 2 -0.11 -49.57 37.56
CA SER A 2 0.73 -48.73 36.72
C SER A 2 0.64 -47.27 37.15
N SER A 3 1.78 -46.63 37.40
CA SER A 3 1.88 -45.16 37.49
C SER A 3 2.71 -44.67 36.31
N ARG A 4 2.02 -44.15 35.29
CA ARG A 4 2.63 -43.54 34.11
C ARG A 4 2.70 -42.03 34.35
N THR A 5 3.86 -41.52 34.73
CA THR A 5 4.09 -40.07 34.90
C THR A 5 4.08 -39.40 33.53
N LEU A 6 3.18 -38.43 33.34
CA LEU A 6 3.17 -37.57 32.14
C LEU A 6 4.30 -36.53 32.26
N PRO A 7 5.11 -36.30 31.22
CA PRO A 7 6.06 -35.19 31.22
C PRO A 7 5.31 -33.86 31.19
N ALA A 8 5.85 -32.86 31.90
CA ALA A 8 5.30 -31.51 31.97
C ALA A 8 5.19 -30.88 30.57
N PRO A 9 4.19 -30.01 30.32
CA PRO A 9 4.04 -29.33 29.05
C PRO A 9 5.30 -28.51 28.76
N ALA A 10 5.91 -28.75 27.61
CA ALA A 10 7.05 -27.99 27.14
C ALA A 10 6.65 -26.51 27.01
N GLU A 11 7.35 -25.63 27.72
CA GLU A 11 7.22 -24.18 27.55
C GLU A 11 7.44 -23.84 26.07
N THR A 12 6.41 -23.27 25.44
CA THR A 12 6.53 -22.76 24.09
C THR A 12 7.50 -21.58 24.13
N PRO A 13 8.59 -21.55 23.33
CA PRO A 13 9.50 -20.41 23.32
C PRO A 13 8.71 -19.14 23.03
N PRO A 14 8.97 -18.00 23.71
CA PRO A 14 8.29 -16.77 23.39
C PRO A 14 8.51 -16.46 21.91
N ALA A 15 7.42 -16.19 21.19
CA ALA A 15 7.46 -15.75 19.81
C ALA A 15 8.51 -14.64 19.70
N ARG A 16 9.60 -14.88 18.96
CA ARG A 16 10.62 -13.88 18.70
C ARG A 16 9.89 -12.66 18.13
N ARG A 17 9.77 -11.59 18.92
CA ARG A 17 9.46 -10.27 18.37
C ARG A 17 10.54 -10.01 17.34
N GLY A 18 10.16 -10.05 16.07
CA GLY A 18 11.07 -9.75 14.97
C GLY A 18 11.77 -8.44 15.30
N THR A 19 13.10 -8.49 15.39
CA THR A 19 13.91 -7.29 15.60
C THR A 19 13.62 -6.36 14.43
N PHE A 20 12.92 -5.27 14.71
CA PHE A 20 12.69 -4.21 13.74
C PHE A 20 14.04 -3.67 13.29
N ASP A 21 14.46 -4.05 12.10
CA ASP A 21 15.66 -3.50 11.48
C ASP A 21 15.33 -2.10 10.95
N ALA A 22 15.65 -1.09 11.75
CA ALA A 22 15.44 0.31 11.42
C ALA A 22 16.20 0.73 10.15
N LYS A 23 17.34 0.08 9.85
CA LYS A 23 18.13 0.36 8.65
C LYS A 23 17.42 -0.19 7.42
N ALA A 24 16.97 -1.44 7.46
CA ALA A 24 16.17 -2.03 6.38
C ALA A 24 14.88 -1.23 6.12
N SER A 25 14.22 -0.77 7.18
CA SER A 25 13.02 0.07 7.09
C SER A 25 13.32 1.44 6.46
N ARG A 26 14.48 2.04 6.75
CA ARG A 26 14.91 3.31 6.13
C ARG A 26 15.21 3.15 4.65
N VAL A 27 15.96 2.10 4.26
CA VAL A 27 16.28 1.81 2.85
C VAL A 27 14.99 1.65 2.04
N ARG A 28 14.05 0.84 2.55
CA ARG A 28 12.75 0.63 1.91
C ARG A 28 11.94 1.92 1.74
N ARG A 29 11.98 2.84 2.71
CA ARG A 29 11.33 4.16 2.56
C ARG A 29 11.93 4.99 1.44
N VAL A 30 13.26 5.00 1.33
CA VAL A 30 13.97 5.72 0.24
C VAL A 30 13.59 5.14 -1.12
N GLU A 31 13.53 3.82 -1.25
CA GLU A 31 13.13 3.14 -2.48
C GLU A 31 11.68 3.45 -2.87
N ILE A 32 10.75 3.40 -1.90
CA ILE A 32 9.34 3.76 -2.14
C ILE A 32 9.23 5.21 -2.61
N GLN A 33 9.97 6.13 -2.00
CA GLN A 33 9.97 7.53 -2.42
C GLN A 33 10.55 7.71 -3.84
N ALA A 34 11.61 6.98 -4.18
CA ALA A 34 12.20 7.03 -5.52
C ALA A 34 11.20 6.52 -6.57
N SER A 35 10.50 5.41 -6.29
CA SER A 35 9.45 4.87 -7.16
C SER A 35 8.29 5.85 -7.33
N HIS A 36 7.87 6.52 -6.25
CA HIS A 36 6.85 7.57 -6.33
C HIS A 36 7.30 8.73 -7.22
N ASN A 37 8.52 9.25 -7.01
CA ASN A 37 9.05 10.34 -7.84
C ASN A 37 9.12 9.95 -9.33
N LEU A 38 9.41 8.69 -9.63
CA LEU A 38 9.44 8.17 -11.00
C LEU A 38 8.03 8.11 -11.61
N LEU A 39 7.03 7.65 -10.86
CA LEU A 39 5.62 7.64 -11.30
C LEU A 39 5.14 9.06 -11.61
N GLU A 40 5.41 10.02 -10.72
CA GLU A 40 5.06 11.42 -10.93
C GLU A 40 5.73 12.01 -12.18
N ARG A 41 7.05 11.80 -12.32
CA ARG A 41 7.79 12.29 -13.50
C ARG A 41 7.22 11.76 -14.81
N ASN A 42 6.82 10.49 -14.85
CA ASN A 42 6.41 9.83 -16.08
C ASN A 42 4.93 10.03 -16.40
N HIS A 43 4.06 10.12 -15.40
CA HIS A 43 2.61 10.08 -15.58
C HIS A 43 1.85 11.26 -14.95
N GLY A 44 2.51 12.10 -14.16
CA GLY A 44 1.88 13.25 -13.49
C GLY A 44 1.20 14.20 -14.47
N ALA A 45 1.93 14.64 -15.49
CA ALA A 45 1.39 15.53 -16.53
C ALA A 45 0.21 14.89 -17.30
N ALA A 46 0.25 13.58 -17.54
CA ALA A 46 -0.84 12.88 -18.20
C ALA A 46 -2.09 12.85 -17.31
N LEU A 47 -1.94 12.53 -16.01
CA LEU A 47 -3.03 12.54 -15.04
C LEU A 47 -3.66 13.94 -14.90
N ASP A 48 -2.82 14.98 -14.87
CA ASP A 48 -3.26 16.36 -14.72
C ASP A 48 -3.98 16.88 -15.97
N ALA A 49 -3.59 16.38 -17.16
CA ALA A 49 -4.23 16.70 -18.44
C ALA A 49 -5.53 15.92 -18.71
N MET A 50 -5.83 14.84 -17.96
CA MET A 50 -7.08 14.10 -18.12
C MET A 50 -8.29 14.98 -17.82
N GLU A 51 -9.36 14.81 -18.60
CA GLU A 51 -10.65 15.41 -18.33
C GLU A 51 -11.19 14.98 -16.96
N ALA A 52 -11.92 15.86 -16.28
CA ALA A 52 -12.43 15.58 -14.93
C ALA A 52 -13.25 14.28 -14.89
N ALA A 53 -14.12 14.07 -15.88
CA ALA A 53 -14.94 12.86 -15.98
C ALA A 53 -14.13 11.58 -16.23
N GLU A 54 -12.99 11.66 -16.92
CA GLU A 54 -12.08 10.52 -17.11
C GLU A 54 -11.32 10.21 -15.82
N ARG A 55 -10.87 11.25 -15.12
CA ARG A 55 -10.20 11.12 -13.82
C ARG A 55 -11.13 10.54 -12.76
N ASP A 56 -12.39 10.93 -12.75
CA ASP A 56 -13.41 10.39 -11.86
C ASP A 56 -13.71 8.92 -12.16
N ARG A 57 -13.80 8.53 -13.44
CA ARG A 57 -13.92 7.12 -13.84
C ARG A 57 -12.72 6.28 -13.41
N LEU A 58 -11.51 6.78 -13.62
CA LEU A 58 -10.29 6.13 -13.15
C LEU A 58 -10.27 6.00 -11.62
N ALA A 59 -10.67 7.04 -10.91
CA ALA A 59 -10.77 7.01 -9.45
C ALA A 59 -11.79 5.96 -8.98
N LEU A 60 -12.97 5.90 -9.58
CA LEU A 60 -13.96 4.87 -9.27
C LEU A 60 -13.46 3.46 -9.56
N TYR A 61 -12.74 3.26 -10.66
CA TYR A 61 -12.11 1.98 -10.97
C TYR A 61 -11.09 1.56 -9.90
N VAL A 62 -10.25 2.50 -9.42
CA VAL A 62 -9.20 2.23 -8.43
C VAL A 62 -9.77 2.03 -7.02
N PHE A 63 -10.76 2.83 -6.62
CA PHE A 63 -11.27 2.87 -5.24
C PHE A 63 -12.59 2.11 -5.04
N GLY A 64 -13.26 1.70 -6.12
CA GLY A 64 -14.46 0.86 -6.11
C GLY A 64 -15.77 1.56 -5.73
N SER A 65 -15.73 2.74 -5.10
CA SER A 65 -16.92 3.51 -4.73
C SER A 65 -16.65 5.01 -4.63
N GLU A 66 -17.70 5.82 -4.80
CA GLU A 66 -17.62 7.28 -4.64
C GLU A 66 -17.20 7.68 -3.23
N GLU A 67 -17.64 6.94 -2.22
CA GLU A 67 -17.29 7.20 -0.82
C GLU A 67 -15.79 7.01 -0.59
N SER A 68 -15.19 5.92 -1.09
CA SER A 68 -13.75 5.67 -0.98
C SER A 68 -12.94 6.72 -1.74
N VAL A 69 -13.40 7.14 -2.92
CA VAL A 69 -12.79 8.26 -3.67
C VAL A 69 -12.79 9.55 -2.84
N ARG A 70 -13.94 9.89 -2.25
CA ARG A 70 -14.09 11.09 -1.41
C ARG A 70 -13.17 11.04 -0.20
N LEU A 71 -13.16 9.93 0.53
CA LEU A 71 -12.30 9.73 1.71
C LEU A 71 -10.81 9.80 1.33
N GLY A 72 -10.42 9.17 0.22
CA GLY A 72 -9.05 9.22 -0.30
C GLY A 72 -8.61 10.64 -0.62
N ARG A 73 -9.41 11.40 -1.38
CA ARG A 73 -9.12 12.80 -1.71
C ARG A 73 -9.00 13.68 -0.46
N GLN A 74 -9.89 13.49 0.51
CA GLN A 74 -9.99 14.37 1.68
C GLN A 74 -8.93 14.08 2.74
N HIS A 75 -8.66 12.80 3.02
CA HIS A 75 -7.85 12.39 4.17
C HIS A 75 -6.46 11.86 3.79
N ALA A 76 -6.27 11.45 2.53
CA ALA A 76 -5.00 10.90 2.07
C ALA A 76 -4.69 11.32 0.62
N PRO A 77 -4.60 12.64 0.32
CA PRO A 77 -4.45 13.15 -1.05
C PRO A 77 -3.22 12.59 -1.78
N ASP A 78 -2.12 12.36 -1.06
CA ASP A 78 -0.90 11.78 -1.63
C ASP A 78 -1.10 10.31 -2.03
N LEU A 79 -1.73 9.50 -1.16
CA LEU A 79 -2.03 8.10 -1.49
C LEU A 79 -3.05 8.00 -2.61
N TYR A 80 -4.03 8.91 -2.61
CA TYR A 80 -4.99 9.04 -3.69
C TYR A 80 -4.28 9.28 -5.02
N ARG A 81 -3.36 10.25 -5.07
CA ARG A 81 -2.58 10.56 -6.27
C ARG A 81 -1.69 9.42 -6.73
N ILE A 82 -0.94 8.78 -5.82
CA ILE A 82 -0.07 7.64 -6.13
C ILE A 82 -0.88 6.48 -6.74
N ALA A 83 -2.09 6.22 -6.22
CA ALA A 83 -2.94 5.15 -6.72
C ALA A 83 -3.39 5.41 -8.17
N LEU A 84 -3.78 6.65 -8.49
CA LEU A 84 -4.14 7.03 -9.87
C LEU A 84 -2.96 6.94 -10.83
N LEU A 85 -1.78 7.44 -10.42
CA LEU A 85 -0.57 7.36 -11.23
C LEU A 85 -0.17 5.91 -11.51
N SER A 86 -0.31 5.04 -10.51
CA SER A 86 -0.04 3.60 -10.65
C SER A 86 -1.02 2.94 -11.62
N ALA A 87 -2.31 3.31 -11.57
CA ALA A 87 -3.31 2.80 -12.51
C ALA A 87 -2.99 3.20 -13.95
N LEU A 88 -2.62 4.46 -14.18
CA LEU A 88 -2.16 4.93 -15.50
C LEU A 88 -0.91 4.20 -15.98
N ALA A 89 0.10 4.03 -15.13
CA ALA A 89 1.36 3.37 -15.48
C ALA A 89 1.17 1.92 -15.91
N THR A 90 0.14 1.24 -15.39
CA THR A 90 -0.17 -0.15 -15.71
C THR A 90 -1.08 -0.31 -16.94
N GLY A 91 -1.52 0.79 -17.55
CA GLY A 91 -2.47 0.77 -18.67
C GLY A 91 -3.86 0.25 -18.29
N LYS A 92 -4.16 0.15 -16.98
CA LYS A 92 -5.49 -0.22 -16.50
C LYS A 92 -6.40 0.99 -16.66
N GLN A 93 -7.06 1.08 -17.82
CA GLN A 93 -8.15 2.01 -18.05
C GLN A 93 -9.49 1.27 -17.93
N PRO A 94 -10.51 1.89 -17.31
CA PRO A 94 -11.86 1.33 -17.24
C PRO A 94 -12.54 1.24 -18.61
#